data_AF-K3WSC9-F1
#
_entry.id   AF-K3WSC9-F1
#
_cell.length_a   1.000
_cell.length_b   1.000
_cell.length_c   1.000
_cell.angle_alpha   90.00
_cell.angle_beta   90.00
_cell.angle_gamma   90.00
#
_symmetry.space_group_name_H-M   'P 1'
#
loop_
_entity.id
_entity.type
_entity.pdbx_description
1 polymer ?
#
loop_
_entity_poly.entity_id
_entity_poly.type
_entity_poly.pdbx_seq_one_letter_code
_entity_poly.pdbx_strand_id
1 'polypeptide(L)'
;MKQRKSKFGNKLLPRFRCTQPAKPGYAYCCAAHDPTHSAAFSPEDFGKYGLRSLKKSAIVELYNGKDPYHEAELPQDIDKKSYHLDHIFEKQMFAYAFECVAKGIAEYVRDEIANEDGNLALTRAATNELKGAACWKFFDDSITGHRAPDSGLNSYLLTTHGISTTRNHNRLQCAETKRICTAIFKSARSCQHKLDDENDNELLKDEVAHQLQNMTAAMQLK
;
A
#
# COMPACT_ATOMS: atom_id res chain seq x y z
N MET A 1 19.45 -33.35 -12.77
CA MET A 1 18.58 -32.40 -12.05
C MET A 1 19.39 -31.63 -11.02
N LYS A 2 19.69 -30.36 -11.27
CA LYS A 2 20.36 -29.48 -10.30
C LYS A 2 19.29 -28.58 -9.66
N GLN A 3 19.09 -28.73 -8.36
CA GLN A 3 18.25 -27.85 -7.55
C GLN A 3 18.75 -26.40 -7.70
N ARG A 4 17.88 -25.49 -8.14
CA ARG A 4 18.11 -24.05 -8.06
C ARG A 4 18.04 -23.65 -6.58
N LYS A 5 19.20 -23.43 -5.96
CA LYS A 5 19.31 -22.81 -4.64
C LYS A 5 18.68 -21.41 -4.70
N SER A 6 17.80 -21.09 -3.75
CA SER A 6 17.26 -19.74 -3.60
C SER A 6 18.41 -18.75 -3.40
N LYS A 7 18.33 -17.58 -4.04
CA LYS A 7 19.34 -16.52 -3.95
C LYS A 7 19.34 -15.77 -2.61
N PHE A 8 18.58 -16.24 -1.61
CA PHE A 8 18.56 -15.66 -0.27
C PHE A 8 19.72 -16.22 0.56
N GLY A 9 20.93 -15.78 0.23
CA GLY A 9 22.06 -15.90 1.14
C GLY A 9 21.82 -14.97 2.33
N ASN A 10 21.72 -15.55 3.53
CA ASN A 10 21.70 -14.85 4.82
C ASN A 10 22.95 -13.98 5.00
N LYS A 11 22.95 -12.77 4.43
CA LYS A 11 23.79 -11.67 4.86
C LYS A 11 22.87 -10.61 5.42
N LEU A 12 22.78 -10.56 6.75
CA LEU A 12 22.23 -9.40 7.45
C LEU A 12 23.01 -8.17 6.98
N LEU A 13 22.38 -7.33 6.16
CA LEU A 13 22.98 -6.07 5.75
C LEU A 13 23.10 -5.16 6.98
N PRO A 14 24.11 -4.27 7.03
CA PRO A 14 24.33 -3.41 8.18
C PRO A 14 23.07 -2.59 8.49
N ARG A 15 22.63 -2.57 9.75
CA ARG A 15 21.43 -1.87 10.26
C ARG A 15 21.45 -0.33 10.10
N PHE A 16 22.28 0.23 9.22
CA PHE A 16 22.44 1.66 9.07
C PHE A 16 21.42 2.22 8.08
N ARG A 17 20.72 3.28 8.50
CA ARG A 17 19.76 4.03 7.67
C ARG A 17 20.41 4.45 6.34
N CYS A 18 19.64 4.41 5.24
CA CYS A 18 20.01 5.05 3.98
C CYS A 18 20.46 6.50 4.23
N THR A 19 21.58 6.89 3.63
CA THR A 19 22.22 8.21 3.79
C THR A 19 21.85 9.20 2.68
N GLN A 20 21.05 8.77 1.70
CA GLN A 20 20.57 9.65 0.62
C GLN A 20 19.46 10.59 1.12
N PRO A 21 19.35 11.81 0.55
CA PRO A 21 18.31 12.75 0.94
C PRO A 21 16.92 12.16 0.69
N ALA A 22 16.13 12.02 1.76
CA ALA A 22 14.73 11.65 1.61
C ALA A 22 13.95 12.72 0.84
N LYS A 23 12.85 12.33 0.20
CA LYS A 23 11.97 13.27 -0.49
C LYS A 23 11.53 14.39 0.47
N PRO A 24 11.36 15.64 -0.01
CA PRO A 24 10.82 16.71 0.82
C PRO A 24 9.51 16.26 1.48
N GLY A 25 9.45 16.28 2.81
CA GLY A 25 8.27 15.81 3.53
C GLY A 25 8.33 14.36 4.02
N TYR A 26 9.46 13.64 3.94
CA TYR A 26 9.57 12.23 4.33
C TYR A 26 10.93 11.89 4.95
N ALA A 27 10.99 10.88 5.82
CA ALA A 27 12.19 10.54 6.60
C ALA A 27 12.99 9.31 6.08
N TYR A 28 12.56 8.67 5.00
CA TYR A 28 13.10 7.38 4.54
C TYR A 28 13.15 7.31 3.00
N CYS A 29 14.13 6.59 2.43
CA CYS A 29 14.46 6.68 1.00
C CYS A 29 15.22 5.45 0.42
N CYS A 30 15.11 4.25 1.00
CA CYS A 30 16.10 3.20 0.72
C CYS A 30 15.87 2.43 -0.61
N ALA A 31 14.63 2.08 -0.97
CA ALA A 31 14.31 1.24 -2.12
C ALA A 31 14.35 2.00 -3.46
N ALA A 32 14.02 3.29 -3.47
CA ALA A 32 14.04 4.12 -4.67
C ALA A 32 15.47 4.45 -5.20
N HIS A 33 16.50 4.05 -4.44
CA HIS A 33 17.90 4.31 -4.76
C HIS A 33 18.76 3.05 -4.85
N ASP A 34 18.19 1.88 -4.58
CA ASP A 34 18.90 0.64 -4.81
C ASP A 34 18.98 0.39 -6.32
N PRO A 35 20.17 0.42 -6.95
CA PRO A 35 20.31 0.23 -8.39
C PRO A 35 19.95 -1.20 -8.83
N THR A 36 19.74 -2.13 -7.89
CA THR A 36 19.23 -3.48 -8.15
C THR A 36 17.70 -3.54 -8.27
N HIS A 37 17.01 -2.49 -7.82
CA HIS A 37 15.56 -2.31 -7.94
C HIS A 37 15.25 -1.28 -9.02
N SER A 38 15.04 -1.74 -10.25
CA SER A 38 14.43 -0.90 -11.28
C SER A 38 12.92 -0.97 -11.11
N ALA A 39 12.33 0.00 -10.42
CA ALA A 39 10.86 0.09 -10.33
C ALA A 39 10.29 0.18 -11.76
N ALA A 40 9.80 -0.94 -12.29
CA ALA A 40 9.22 -1.02 -13.63
C ALA A 40 7.95 -0.17 -13.75
N PHE A 41 7.31 0.09 -12.61
CA PHE A 41 6.10 0.90 -12.47
C PHE A 41 6.23 1.93 -11.34
N SER A 42 5.65 3.10 -11.57
CA SER A 42 5.40 4.13 -10.57
C SER A 42 4.04 3.90 -9.90
N PRO A 43 3.83 4.29 -8.63
CA PRO A 43 2.49 4.33 -8.04
C PRO A 43 1.47 5.14 -8.87
N GLU A 44 1.92 6.08 -9.70
CA GLU A 44 1.03 6.83 -10.59
C GLU A 44 0.48 6.01 -11.76
N ASP A 45 1.14 4.91 -12.15
CA ASP A 45 0.66 4.02 -13.22
C ASP A 45 -0.66 3.33 -12.82
N PHE A 46 -0.93 3.22 -11.51
CA PHE A 46 -2.15 2.65 -10.95
C PHE A 46 -3.18 3.72 -10.53
N GLY A 47 -2.87 5.00 -10.74
CA GLY A 47 -3.76 6.12 -10.45
C GLY A 47 -4.63 6.51 -11.64
N LYS A 48 -5.82 7.07 -11.37
CA LYS A 48 -6.71 7.61 -12.40
C LYS A 48 -7.04 9.08 -12.13
N TYR A 49 -6.81 9.93 -13.13
CA TYR A 49 -7.15 11.36 -13.01
C TYR A 49 -8.66 11.54 -12.82
N GLY A 50 -9.04 12.44 -11.91
CA GLY A 50 -10.45 12.72 -11.63
C GLY A 50 -11.20 11.63 -10.86
N LEU A 51 -10.54 10.55 -10.41
CA LEU A 51 -11.19 9.41 -9.74
C LEU A 51 -12.07 9.82 -8.56
N ARG A 52 -11.63 10.80 -7.75
CA ARG A 52 -12.45 11.32 -6.64
C ARG A 52 -13.80 11.83 -7.11
N SER A 53 -13.82 12.63 -8.16
CA SER A 53 -15.09 13.19 -8.68
C SER A 53 -16.00 12.08 -9.21
N LEU A 54 -15.41 11.04 -9.82
CA LEU A 54 -16.14 9.91 -10.40
C LEU A 54 -16.72 8.98 -9.34
N LYS A 55 -15.96 8.69 -8.27
CA LYS A 55 -16.29 7.64 -7.30
C LYS A 55 -16.87 8.14 -5.98
N LYS A 56 -16.78 9.44 -5.67
CA LYS A 56 -17.19 9.99 -4.36
C LYS A 56 -18.56 9.48 -3.90
N SER A 57 -19.60 9.61 -4.72
CA SER A 57 -20.97 9.22 -4.32
C SER A 57 -21.09 7.72 -4.07
N ALA A 58 -20.52 6.90 -4.96
CA ALA A 58 -20.53 5.44 -4.81
C ALA A 58 -19.80 4.98 -3.53
N ILE A 59 -18.69 5.61 -3.18
CA ILE A 59 -17.94 5.29 -1.95
C ILE A 59 -18.69 5.76 -0.70
N VAL A 60 -19.35 6.91 -0.73
CA VAL A 60 -20.20 7.36 0.38
C VAL A 60 -21.33 6.35 0.61
N GLU A 61 -21.98 5.88 -0.45
CA GLU A 61 -23.04 4.87 -0.39
C GLU A 61 -22.51 3.52 0.12
N LEU A 62 -21.39 3.03 -0.42
CA LEU A 62 -20.76 1.77 -0.03
C LEU A 62 -20.49 1.67 1.47
N TYR A 63 -20.12 2.79 2.11
CA TYR A 63 -19.84 2.86 3.54
C TYR A 63 -20.96 3.50 4.36
N ASN A 64 -22.18 3.62 3.82
CA ASN A 64 -23.35 4.19 4.49
C ASN A 64 -23.08 5.57 5.13
N GLY A 65 -22.36 6.43 4.43
CA GLY A 65 -22.01 7.76 4.91
C GLY A 65 -20.87 7.80 5.92
N LYS A 66 -20.17 6.70 6.21
CA LYS A 66 -19.13 6.66 7.26
C LYS A 66 -17.70 6.59 6.71
N ASP A 67 -16.77 7.15 7.47
CA ASP A 67 -15.34 6.92 7.30
C ASP A 67 -14.99 5.51 7.81
N PRO A 68 -14.53 4.57 6.96
CA PRO A 68 -14.32 3.18 7.36
C PRO A 68 -13.17 2.98 8.37
N TYR A 69 -12.27 3.95 8.53
CA TYR A 69 -11.17 3.86 9.50
C TYR A 69 -11.55 4.40 10.87
N HIS A 70 -12.52 5.33 10.91
CA HIS A 70 -12.97 5.98 12.14
C HIS A 70 -14.33 5.47 12.62
N GLU A 71 -15.15 4.88 11.74
CA GLU A 71 -16.57 4.58 11.93
C GLU A 71 -17.43 5.81 12.26
N ALA A 72 -16.91 7.00 11.95
CA ALA A 72 -17.58 8.27 12.14
C ALA A 72 -18.33 8.67 10.87
N GLU A 73 -19.47 9.34 11.04
CA GLU A 73 -20.20 9.95 9.92
C GLU A 73 -19.30 10.93 9.17
N LEU A 74 -19.35 10.85 7.84
CA LEU A 74 -18.75 11.83 6.95
C LEU A 74 -19.61 13.10 7.00
N PRO A 75 -19.00 14.29 6.93
CA PRO A 75 -19.75 15.53 6.84
C PRO A 75 -20.57 15.56 5.54
N GLN A 76 -21.70 16.26 5.56
CA GLN A 76 -22.52 16.46 4.36
C GLN A 76 -21.70 17.09 3.22
N ASP A 77 -20.87 18.08 3.56
CA ASP A 77 -19.93 18.72 2.63
C ASP A 77 -18.51 18.17 2.79
N ILE A 78 -18.24 17.04 2.14
CA ILE A 78 -16.90 16.42 2.10
C ILE A 78 -15.97 17.22 1.19
N ASP A 79 -15.18 18.13 1.78
CA ASP A 79 -14.17 18.93 1.11
C ASP A 79 -12.90 18.12 0.78
N LYS A 80 -12.11 18.59 -0.21
CA LYS A 80 -10.92 17.88 -0.70
C LYS A 80 -9.69 18.04 0.19
N LYS A 81 -9.65 19.03 1.08
CA LYS A 81 -8.51 19.32 1.97
C LYS A 81 -8.57 18.49 3.24
N SER A 82 -9.77 18.27 3.78
CA SER A 82 -9.95 17.54 5.04
C SER A 82 -10.17 16.05 4.83
N TYR A 83 -10.71 15.64 3.68
CA TYR A 83 -10.99 14.25 3.36
C TYR A 83 -10.41 13.87 2.00
N HIS A 84 -9.65 12.79 1.95
CA HIS A 84 -9.06 12.27 0.73
C HIS A 84 -9.80 11.00 0.27
N LEU A 85 -9.77 10.75 -1.04
CA LEU A 85 -10.11 9.44 -1.57
C LEU A 85 -8.84 8.61 -1.48
N ASP A 86 -8.84 7.64 -0.59
CA ASP A 86 -7.73 6.75 -0.29
C ASP A 86 -7.87 5.44 -1.08
N HIS A 87 -6.73 4.88 -1.48
CA HIS A 87 -6.60 3.52 -1.98
C HIS A 87 -6.30 2.61 -0.80
N ILE A 88 -7.28 1.80 -0.38
CA ILE A 88 -7.18 0.96 0.82
C ILE A 88 -5.91 0.10 0.74
N PHE A 89 -5.82 -0.71 -0.30
CA PHE A 89 -4.59 -1.31 -0.79
C PHE A 89 -3.89 -0.31 -1.71
N GLU A 90 -2.76 0.18 -1.22
CA GLU A 90 -2.10 1.37 -1.73
C GLU A 90 -1.51 1.19 -3.14
N LYS A 91 -1.45 2.27 -3.93
CA LYS A 91 -0.85 2.24 -5.27
C LYS A 91 0.62 1.80 -5.26
N GLN A 92 1.38 2.15 -4.24
CA GLN A 92 2.77 1.69 -4.06
C GLN A 92 2.87 0.17 -3.82
N MET A 93 1.80 -0.47 -3.33
CA MET A 93 1.75 -1.93 -3.17
C MET A 93 1.63 -2.63 -4.51
N PHE A 94 0.81 -2.07 -5.41
CA PHE A 94 0.76 -2.52 -6.80
C PHE A 94 2.09 -2.27 -7.51
N ALA A 95 2.67 -1.06 -7.41
CA ALA A 95 3.96 -0.79 -8.03
C ALA A 95 5.07 -1.77 -7.60
N TYR A 96 5.04 -2.19 -6.33
CA TYR A 96 5.94 -3.23 -5.81
C TYR A 96 5.62 -4.63 -6.34
N ALA A 97 4.39 -5.10 -6.19
CA ALA A 97 4.01 -6.46 -6.60
C ALA A 97 4.18 -6.70 -8.12
N PHE A 98 4.19 -5.62 -8.91
CA PHE A 98 4.28 -5.66 -10.36
C PHE A 98 5.68 -5.34 -10.90
N GLU A 99 6.72 -5.21 -10.05
CA GLU A 99 8.10 -4.90 -10.49
C GLU A 99 8.61 -5.83 -11.60
N CYS A 100 8.12 -7.08 -11.65
CA CYS A 100 8.50 -8.10 -12.64
C CYS A 100 7.54 -8.28 -13.83
N VAL A 101 6.54 -7.40 -14.01
CA VAL A 101 5.41 -7.64 -14.93
C VAL A 101 5.47 -6.73 -16.18
N ALA A 102 4.93 -7.20 -17.31
CA ALA A 102 4.90 -6.43 -18.56
C ALA A 102 3.98 -5.19 -18.49
N LYS A 103 4.35 -4.10 -19.16
CA LYS A 103 3.64 -2.80 -19.12
C LYS A 103 2.14 -2.84 -19.47
N GLY A 104 1.72 -3.74 -20.37
CA GLY A 104 0.31 -3.83 -20.80
C GLY A 104 -0.65 -4.31 -19.71
N ILE A 105 -0.13 -4.90 -18.63
CA ILE A 105 -0.93 -5.39 -17.51
C ILE A 105 -1.31 -4.27 -16.52
N ALA A 106 -0.48 -3.22 -16.41
CA ALA A 106 -0.71 -2.16 -15.44
C ALA A 106 -1.99 -1.36 -15.73
N GLU A 107 -2.38 -1.20 -16.99
CA GLU A 107 -3.63 -0.52 -17.36
C GLU A 107 -4.86 -1.32 -16.91
N TYR A 108 -4.88 -2.64 -17.16
CA TYR A 108 -5.94 -3.52 -16.68
C TYR A 108 -6.02 -3.47 -15.15
N VAL A 109 -4.89 -3.59 -14.46
CA VAL A 109 -4.85 -3.54 -12.99
C VAL A 109 -5.31 -2.19 -12.47
N ARG A 110 -4.90 -1.09 -13.10
CA ARG A 110 -5.37 0.25 -12.78
C ARG A 110 -6.90 0.32 -12.86
N ASP A 111 -7.47 -0.10 -13.98
CA ASP A 111 -8.89 0.15 -14.25
C ASP A 111 -9.83 -0.85 -13.56
N GLU A 112 -9.45 -2.12 -13.45
CA GLU A 112 -10.32 -3.20 -12.95
C GLU A 112 -10.08 -3.60 -11.48
N ILE A 113 -8.91 -3.27 -10.93
CA ILE A 113 -8.48 -3.74 -9.61
C ILE A 113 -8.13 -2.57 -8.69
N ALA A 114 -7.11 -1.78 -9.01
CA ALA A 114 -6.60 -0.74 -8.12
C ALA A 114 -7.63 0.37 -7.88
N ASN A 115 -8.41 0.77 -8.89
CA ASN A 115 -9.41 1.85 -8.78
C ASN A 115 -10.85 1.34 -8.60
N GLU A 116 -11.02 0.08 -8.20
CA GLU A 116 -12.33 -0.49 -7.89
C GLU A 116 -12.92 0.11 -6.61
N ASP A 117 -14.25 0.13 -6.49
CA ASP A 117 -14.91 0.72 -5.32
C ASP A 117 -14.54 0.00 -4.02
N GLY A 118 -14.34 -1.31 -4.07
CA GLY A 118 -13.88 -2.12 -2.92
C GLY A 118 -12.45 -1.83 -2.45
N ASN A 119 -11.64 -1.13 -3.25
CA ASN A 119 -10.31 -0.67 -2.90
C ASN A 119 -10.26 0.83 -2.57
N LEU A 120 -11.40 1.51 -2.49
CA LEU A 120 -11.45 2.95 -2.29
C LEU A 120 -12.16 3.30 -0.99
N ALA A 121 -11.64 4.28 -0.26
CA ALA A 121 -12.25 4.78 0.97
C ALA A 121 -12.19 6.31 1.03
N LEU A 122 -13.22 6.94 1.60
CA LEU A 122 -13.14 8.35 1.99
C LEU A 122 -12.74 8.42 3.45
N THR A 123 -11.58 9.04 3.71
CA THR A 123 -11.08 9.19 5.08
C THR A 123 -10.42 10.55 5.29
N ARG A 124 -10.21 10.92 6.54
CA ARG A 124 -9.51 12.14 6.94
C ARG A 124 -8.12 12.21 6.29
N ALA A 125 -7.75 13.38 5.78
CA ALA A 125 -6.46 13.61 5.12
C ALA A 125 -5.27 13.19 5.99
N ALA A 126 -5.31 13.50 7.29
CA ALA A 126 -4.27 13.08 8.23
C ALA A 126 -4.18 11.55 8.40
N THR A 127 -5.30 10.84 8.37
CA THR A 127 -5.32 9.37 8.44
C THR A 127 -4.75 8.75 7.18
N ASN A 128 -5.14 9.26 6.01
CA ASN A 128 -4.58 8.83 4.74
C ASN A 128 -3.05 9.05 4.72
N GLU A 129 -2.56 10.21 5.15
CA GLU A 129 -1.13 10.49 5.21
C GLU A 129 -0.37 9.53 6.13
N LEU A 130 -0.87 9.29 7.34
CA LEU A 130 -0.26 8.35 8.29
C LEU A 130 -0.29 6.91 7.74
N LYS A 131 -1.39 6.48 7.11
CA LYS A 131 -1.48 5.15 6.48
C LYS A 131 -0.46 5.02 5.34
N GLY A 132 -0.43 5.99 4.43
CA GLY A 132 0.48 5.99 3.28
C GLY A 132 1.94 5.96 3.71
N ALA A 133 2.32 6.76 4.71
CA ALA A 133 3.67 6.77 5.27
C ALA A 133 4.07 5.43 5.92
N ALA A 134 3.16 4.78 6.64
CA ALA A 134 3.39 3.49 7.26
C ALA A 134 3.60 2.39 6.22
N CYS A 135 2.69 2.34 5.22
CA CYS A 135 2.76 1.40 4.12
C CYS A 135 4.07 1.58 3.36
N TRP A 136 4.40 2.81 2.95
CA TRP A 136 5.64 3.11 2.25
C TRP A 136 6.87 2.60 3.03
N LYS A 137 6.96 2.91 4.34
CA LYS A 137 8.11 2.52 5.15
C LYS A 137 8.20 1.00 5.33
N PHE A 138 7.07 0.35 5.56
CA PHE A 138 7.02 -1.11 5.66
C PHE A 138 7.60 -1.76 4.41
N PHE A 139 7.30 -1.25 3.21
CA PHE A 139 7.89 -1.78 1.97
C PHE A 139 9.35 -1.45 1.80
N ASP A 140 9.72 -0.20 2.05
CA ASP A 140 11.11 0.24 1.97
C ASP A 140 12.02 -0.66 2.80
N ASP A 141 11.63 -0.92 4.05
CA ASP A 141 12.37 -1.78 4.98
C ASP A 141 12.29 -3.26 4.57
N SER A 142 11.17 -3.71 3.95
CA SER A 142 11.03 -5.09 3.46
C SER A 142 11.97 -5.40 2.30
N ILE A 143 12.06 -4.47 1.35
CA ILE A 143 12.87 -4.62 0.14
C ILE A 143 14.36 -4.55 0.47
N THR A 144 14.72 -3.60 1.34
CA THR A 144 16.12 -3.35 1.70
C THR A 144 16.63 -4.24 2.83
N GLY A 145 15.80 -5.15 3.36
CA GLY A 145 16.17 -6.07 4.44
C GLY A 145 16.34 -5.40 5.81
N HIS A 146 15.86 -4.17 5.97
CA HIS A 146 15.86 -3.44 7.24
C HIS A 146 14.67 -3.77 8.15
N ARG A 147 13.67 -4.50 7.63
CA ARG A 147 12.50 -4.91 8.41
C ARG A 147 12.91 -5.84 9.54
N ALA A 148 12.50 -5.52 10.77
CA ALA A 148 12.69 -6.44 11.88
C ALA A 148 11.92 -7.74 11.61
N PRO A 149 12.47 -8.93 11.91
CA PRO A 149 11.91 -10.22 11.50
C PRO A 149 10.42 -10.42 11.84
N ASP A 150 9.99 -9.90 13.00
CA ASP A 150 8.63 -10.06 13.49
C ASP A 150 7.73 -8.83 13.23
N SER A 151 8.27 -7.73 12.68
CA SER A 151 7.49 -6.50 12.48
C SER A 151 6.56 -6.56 11.27
N GLY A 152 5.25 -6.70 11.51
CA GLY A 152 4.20 -6.50 10.50
C GLY A 152 3.77 -5.04 10.33
N LEU A 153 2.84 -4.78 9.42
CA LEU A 153 2.38 -3.44 9.06
C LEU A 153 1.80 -2.67 10.26
N ASN A 154 1.15 -3.37 11.19
CA ASN A 154 0.58 -2.78 12.41
C ASN A 154 1.64 -2.00 13.22
N SER A 155 2.86 -2.54 13.34
CA SER A 155 3.96 -1.90 14.06
C SER A 155 4.40 -0.59 13.41
N TYR A 156 4.36 -0.54 12.07
CA TYR A 156 4.64 0.69 11.32
C TYR A 156 3.54 1.71 11.56
N LEU A 157 2.27 1.33 11.38
CA LEU A 157 1.11 2.21 11.59
C LEU A 157 1.10 2.85 12.99
N LEU A 158 1.42 2.07 14.03
CA LEU A 158 1.49 2.55 15.43
C LEU A 158 2.65 3.52 15.70
N THR A 159 3.71 3.47 14.90
CA THR A 159 4.94 4.28 15.07
C THR A 159 5.07 5.42 14.04
N THR A 160 4.10 5.55 13.12
CA THR A 160 4.13 6.55 12.02
C THR A 160 4.06 8.02 12.44
N HIS A 161 3.70 8.32 13.68
CA HIS A 161 3.69 9.69 14.20
C HIS A 161 5.08 10.35 14.19
N GLY A 162 6.17 9.55 14.14
CA GLY A 162 7.54 10.05 13.91
C GLY A 162 7.95 10.14 12.44
N ILE A 163 7.02 9.90 11.51
CA ILE A 163 7.25 9.72 10.07
C ILE A 163 6.47 10.75 9.23
N SER A 164 5.27 11.16 9.66
CA SER A 164 4.49 12.22 9.00
C SER A 164 5.17 13.59 9.16
N THR A 165 5.11 14.41 8.11
CA THR A 165 5.67 15.77 8.12
C THR A 165 4.67 16.85 8.47
N THR A 166 3.43 16.46 8.79
CA THR A 166 2.51 17.38 9.44
C THR A 166 2.95 17.62 10.89
N ARG A 167 3.00 18.90 11.28
CA ARG A 167 3.28 19.34 12.68
C ARG A 167 2.22 18.89 13.69
N ASN A 168 1.20 18.17 13.25
CA ASN A 168 0.18 17.62 14.11
C ASN A 168 0.71 16.29 14.63
N HIS A 169 1.00 16.21 15.94
CA HIS A 169 1.38 14.99 16.66
C HIS A 169 0.25 13.93 16.70
N ASN A 170 -0.60 13.90 15.68
CA ASN A 170 -1.70 12.96 15.57
C ASN A 170 -1.13 11.57 15.35
N ARG A 171 -1.59 10.64 16.18
CA ARG A 171 -1.21 9.23 16.15
C ARG A 171 -2.47 8.42 15.88
N LEU A 172 -2.34 7.40 15.04
CA LEU A 172 -3.37 6.39 14.89
C LEU A 172 -3.52 5.63 16.20
N GLN A 173 -4.75 5.60 16.71
CA GLN A 173 -5.12 4.78 17.85
C GLN A 173 -5.04 3.30 17.48
N CYS A 174 -4.97 2.43 18.49
CA CYS A 174 -4.92 0.99 18.27
C CYS A 174 -6.16 0.48 17.53
N ALA A 175 -7.34 1.04 17.81
CA ALA A 175 -8.58 0.69 17.12
C ALA A 175 -8.56 1.08 15.63
N GLU A 176 -8.14 2.30 15.31
CA GLU A 176 -8.01 2.81 13.93
C GLU A 176 -6.98 1.97 13.15
N THR A 177 -5.85 1.66 13.80
CA THR A 177 -4.80 0.82 13.20
C THR A 177 -5.32 -0.57 12.85
N LYS A 178 -6.05 -1.21 13.77
CA LYS A 178 -6.67 -2.52 13.51
C LYS A 178 -7.63 -2.46 12.32
N ARG A 179 -8.49 -1.45 12.26
CA ARG A 179 -9.44 -1.26 11.14
C ARG A 179 -8.70 -1.06 9.82
N ILE A 180 -7.67 -0.22 9.80
CA ILE A 180 -6.83 0.00 8.61
C ILE A 180 -6.19 -1.31 8.16
N CYS A 181 -5.55 -2.07 9.06
CA CYS A 181 -4.97 -3.36 8.71
C CYS A 181 -6.03 -4.33 8.18
N THR A 182 -7.19 -4.45 8.83
CA THR A 182 -8.28 -5.30 8.36
C THR A 182 -8.77 -4.90 6.97
N ALA A 183 -8.91 -3.60 6.71
CA ALA A 183 -9.32 -3.08 5.42
C ALA A 183 -8.27 -3.39 4.34
N ILE A 184 -6.99 -3.14 4.63
CA ILE A 184 -5.86 -3.48 3.74
C ILE A 184 -5.87 -4.97 3.42
N PHE A 185 -6.02 -5.85 4.42
CA PHE A 185 -6.02 -7.30 4.19
C PHE A 185 -7.23 -7.79 3.41
N LYS A 186 -8.41 -7.22 3.66
CA LYS A 186 -9.62 -7.55 2.90
C LYS A 186 -9.47 -7.11 1.44
N SER A 187 -8.97 -5.91 1.23
CA SER A 187 -8.74 -5.37 -0.11
C SER A 187 -7.65 -6.15 -0.85
N ALA A 188 -6.52 -6.44 -0.21
CA ALA A 188 -5.46 -7.28 -0.77
C ALA A 188 -5.98 -8.64 -1.27
N ARG A 189 -6.83 -9.30 -0.45
CA ARG A 189 -7.46 -10.57 -0.83
C ARG A 189 -8.45 -10.42 -1.99
N SER A 190 -9.23 -9.34 -2.00
CA SER A 190 -10.13 -9.02 -3.12
C SER A 190 -9.33 -8.86 -4.42
N CYS A 191 -8.27 -8.06 -4.39
CA CYS A 191 -7.39 -7.86 -5.53
C CYS A 191 -6.73 -9.17 -5.99
N GLN A 192 -6.28 -10.01 -5.04
CA GLN A 192 -5.72 -11.33 -5.35
C GLN A 192 -6.74 -12.22 -6.07
N HIS A 193 -7.96 -12.37 -5.53
CA HIS A 193 -8.99 -13.21 -6.15
C HIS A 193 -9.34 -12.72 -7.57
N LYS A 194 -9.44 -11.41 -7.78
CA LYS A 194 -9.68 -10.84 -9.11
C LYS A 194 -8.56 -11.17 -10.11
N LEU A 195 -7.31 -11.19 -9.65
CA LEU A 195 -6.18 -11.57 -10.47
C LEU A 195 -6.17 -13.08 -10.76
N ASP A 196 -6.59 -13.90 -9.79
CA ASP A 196 -6.71 -15.35 -9.95
C ASP A 196 -7.84 -15.75 -10.91
N ASP A 197 -8.92 -14.97 -10.94
CA ASP A 197 -10.09 -15.16 -11.81
C ASP A 197 -9.82 -14.74 -13.27
N GLU A 198 -8.74 -14.00 -13.54
CA GLU A 198 -8.34 -13.59 -14.88
C GLU A 198 -7.71 -14.77 -15.63
N ASN A 199 -8.57 -15.55 -16.29
CA ASN A 199 -8.20 -16.83 -16.92
C ASN A 199 -7.29 -16.71 -18.15
N ASP A 200 -7.17 -15.52 -18.76
CA ASP A 200 -6.49 -15.35 -20.04
C ASP A 200 -5.01 -14.91 -19.91
N ASN A 201 -4.49 -14.72 -18.69
CA ASN A 201 -3.13 -14.21 -18.48
C ASN A 201 -2.38 -14.94 -17.36
N GLU A 202 -1.63 -15.98 -17.73
CA GLU A 202 -0.83 -16.80 -16.78
C GLU A 202 0.18 -15.97 -15.95
N LEU A 203 0.70 -14.85 -16.49
CA LEU A 203 1.61 -13.97 -15.73
C LEU A 203 0.90 -13.23 -14.58
N LEU A 204 -0.37 -12.88 -14.76
CA LEU A 204 -1.18 -12.23 -13.73
C LEU A 204 -1.52 -13.19 -12.59
N LYS A 205 -1.86 -14.42 -12.95
CA LYS A 205 -2.23 -15.45 -12.00
C LYS A 205 -1.06 -15.96 -11.17
N ASP A 206 0.05 -16.34 -11.81
CA ASP A 206 1.08 -17.09 -11.09
C ASP A 206 2.14 -16.21 -10.42
N GLU A 207 2.54 -15.10 -11.05
CA GLU A 207 3.59 -14.24 -10.50
C GLU A 207 2.98 -13.15 -9.60
N VAL A 208 2.01 -12.39 -10.11
CA VAL A 208 1.47 -11.23 -9.38
C VAL A 208 0.66 -11.64 -8.17
N ALA A 209 -0.28 -12.59 -8.31
CA ALA A 209 -1.08 -13.03 -7.18
C ALA A 209 -0.19 -13.62 -6.07
N HIS A 210 0.88 -14.35 -6.44
CA HIS A 210 1.84 -14.87 -5.49
C HIS A 210 2.65 -13.78 -4.77
N GLN A 211 3.10 -12.73 -5.50
CA GLN A 211 3.77 -11.58 -4.89
C GLN A 211 2.83 -10.83 -3.92
N LEU A 212 1.56 -10.62 -4.30
CA LEU A 212 0.55 -10.02 -3.43
C LEU A 212 0.27 -10.88 -2.19
N GLN A 213 0.22 -12.20 -2.34
CA GLN A 213 0.06 -13.13 -1.24
C GLN A 213 1.24 -13.06 -0.26
N ASN A 214 2.48 -13.11 -0.76
CA ASN A 214 3.70 -13.02 0.04
C ASN A 214 3.77 -11.69 0.79
N MET A 215 3.42 -10.59 0.12
CA MET A 215 3.34 -9.27 0.72
C MET A 215 2.28 -9.21 1.83
N THR A 216 1.09 -9.76 1.57
CA THR A 216 -0.01 -9.80 2.55
C THR A 216 0.36 -10.63 3.77
N ALA A 217 1.02 -11.78 3.58
CA ALA A 217 1.51 -12.61 4.67
C ALA A 217 2.56 -11.87 5.52
N ALA A 218 3.49 -11.16 4.88
CA ALA A 218 4.49 -10.37 5.57
C ALA A 218 3.90 -9.24 6.42
N MET A 219 2.80 -8.63 5.98
CA MET A 219 2.12 -7.58 6.75
C MET A 219 1.44 -8.10 8.02
N GLN A 220 1.12 -9.39 8.07
CA GLN A 220 0.42 -10.04 9.19
C GLN A 220 1.36 -10.53 10.30
N LEU A 221 2.68 -10.36 10.14
CA LEU A 221 3.67 -10.67 11.18
C LEU A 221 3.42 -9.84 12.45
N LYS A 222 3.72 -10.41 13.61
CA LYS A 222 3.34 -9.86 14.93
C LYS A 222 4.46 -9.05 15.57
#